data_AF-A0A199VBA1-F1
#
_entry.id   AF-A0A199VBA1-F1
#
_cell.length_a   1.000
_cell.length_b   1.000
_cell.length_c   1.000
_cell.angle_alpha   90.00
_cell.angle_beta   90.00
_cell.angle_gamma   90.00
#
_symmetry.space_group_name_H-M   'P 1'
#
loop_
_entity.id
_entity.type
_entity.pdbx_description
1 polymer ?
#
loop_
_entity_poly.entity_id
_entity_poly.type
_entity_poly.pdbx_seq_one_letter_code
_entity_poly.pdbx_strand_id
1 'polypeptide(L)' 'MEREEERVCEGWETPKRVECRISAVLPCPPPPKKKKPPRALWKRREPPRNGYFQPPDLETLFALAPRREACA' A
#
# COMPACT_ATOMS: atom_id res chain seq x y z
N MET A 1 -14.86 -24.83 33.21
CA MET A 1 -13.64 -24.25 32.61
C MET A 1 -14.06 -22.94 31.98
N GLU A 2 -14.37 -21.92 32.79
CA GLU A 2 -14.96 -20.64 32.33
C GLU A 2 -14.47 -19.44 33.16
N ARG A 3 -13.45 -19.61 34.00
CA ARG A 3 -12.99 -18.61 34.98
C ARG A 3 -11.69 -17.90 34.57
N GLU A 4 -11.13 -18.25 33.41
CA GLU A 4 -9.80 -17.75 33.00
C GLU A 4 -9.80 -16.72 31.87
N GLU A 5 -10.88 -16.60 31.09
CA GLU A 5 -10.98 -15.58 30.04
C GLU A 5 -11.26 -14.17 30.58
N GLU A 6 -11.88 -14.04 31.76
CA GLU A 6 -12.24 -12.73 32.33
C GLU A 6 -11.03 -11.93 32.83
N ARG A 7 -9.91 -12.61 33.10
CA ARG A 7 -8.71 -12.02 33.74
C ARG A 7 -7.72 -11.39 32.76
N VAL A 8 -7.94 -11.57 31.46
CA VAL A 8 -6.96 -11.21 30.41
C VAL A 8 -7.03 -9.72 30.05
N CYS A 9 -8.14 -9.04 30.31
CA CYS A 9 -8.32 -7.63 29.91
C CYS A 9 -8.02 -6.61 31.02
N GLU A 10 -7.78 -7.04 32.25
CA GLU A 10 -7.53 -6.16 33.40
C GLU A 10 -6.09 -5.63 33.35
N GLY A 11 -5.84 -4.64 32.49
CA GLY A 11 -4.53 -4.04 32.26
C GLY A 11 -4.22 -3.68 30.81
N TRP A 12 -5.08 -4.07 29.87
CA TRP A 12 -4.92 -3.78 28.44
C TRP A 12 -5.85 -2.65 27.97
N GLU A 13 -6.10 -1.66 28.85
CA GLU A 13 -6.94 -0.51 28.54
C GLU A 13 -6.09 0.76 28.42
N THR A 14 -6.41 1.60 27.43
CA THR A 14 -5.78 2.90 27.24
C THR A 14 -5.97 3.77 28.49
N PRO A 15 -4.90 4.34 29.08
CA PRO A 15 -5.01 5.22 30.24
C PRO A 15 -5.97 6.39 30.02
N LYS A 16 -7.00 6.51 30.87
CA LYS A 16 -8.07 7.50 30.72
C LYS A 16 -7.71 8.90 31.26
N ARG A 17 -6.64 9.00 32.06
CA ARG A 17 -6.15 10.23 32.69
C ARG A 17 -5.78 11.27 31.64
N VAL A 18 -6.10 12.54 31.90
CA VAL A 18 -5.89 13.65 30.95
C VAL A 18 -4.42 13.81 30.59
N GLU A 19 -3.52 13.60 31.56
CA GLU A 19 -2.06 13.70 31.34
C GLU A 19 -1.52 12.66 30.34
N CYS A 20 -2.21 11.53 30.18
CA CYS A 20 -1.83 10.44 29.28
C CYS A 20 -2.51 10.53 27.90
N ARG A 21 -3.48 11.42 27.72
CA ARG A 21 -4.17 11.58 26.44
C ARG A 21 -3.29 12.35 25.47
N ILE A 22 -3.21 11.85 24.23
CA ILE A 22 -2.62 12.61 23.13
C ILE A 22 -3.44 13.91 22.97
N SER A 23 -2.75 15.05 22.84
CA SER A 23 -3.40 16.34 22.68
C SER A 23 -4.36 16.31 21.48
N ALA A 24 -5.63 16.61 21.74
CA ALA A 24 -6.72 16.26 20.83
C ALA A 24 -6.74 17.05 19.50
N VAL A 25 -5.92 18.09 19.33
CA VAL A 25 -5.96 18.91 18.12
C VAL A 25 -4.57 19.44 17.80
N LEU A 26 -3.78 18.66 17.07
CA LEU A 26 -2.81 19.27 16.17
C LEU A 26 -3.58 19.63 14.89
N PRO A 27 -3.58 20.90 14.45
CA PRO A 27 -4.20 21.26 13.19
C PRO A 27 -3.55 20.44 12.08
N CYS A 28 -4.36 19.88 11.18
CA CYS A 28 -3.85 19.19 10.00
C CYS A 28 -2.90 20.16 9.26
N PRO A 29 -1.70 19.70 8.87
CA PRO A 29 -0.82 20.56 8.08
C PRO A 29 -1.56 21.06 6.83
N PRO A 30 -1.24 22.26 6.34
CA PRO A 30 -1.87 22.79 5.15
C PRO A 30 -1.69 21.83 3.96
N PRO A 31 -2.65 21.79 3.03
CA PRO A 31 -2.58 20.87 1.89
C PRO A 31 -1.31 21.13 1.08
N PRO A 32 -0.69 20.07 0.52
CA PRO A 32 0.50 20.22 -0.31
C PRO A 32 0.18 21.10 -1.52
N LYS A 33 1.11 22.02 -1.84
CA LYS A 33 0.95 22.92 -2.99
C LYS A 33 0.89 22.11 -4.29
N LYS A 34 -0.10 22.39 -5.14
CA LYS A 34 -0.18 21.82 -6.49
C LYS A 34 1.09 22.18 -7.26
N LYS A 35 1.89 21.18 -7.64
CA LYS A 35 3.04 21.39 -8.52
C LYS A 35 2.51 21.90 -9.86
N LYS A 36 3.10 22.98 -10.39
CA LYS A 36 2.85 23.37 -11.79
C LYS A 36 3.20 22.16 -12.66
N PRO A 37 2.38 21.83 -13.67
CA PRO A 37 2.76 20.77 -14.59
C PRO A 37 4.14 21.13 -15.15
N PRO A 38 5.07 20.17 -15.24
CA PRO A 38 6.33 20.44 -15.92
C PRO A 38 6.01 21.02 -17.30
N ARG A 39 6.83 21.95 -17.81
CA ARG A 39 6.69 22.48 -19.18
C ARG A 39 6.75 21.36 -20.24
N ALA A 40 7.04 20.13 -19.84
CA ALA A 40 7.02 18.95 -20.69
C ALA A 40 5.66 18.22 -20.70
N LEU A 41 4.66 18.57 -19.87
CA LEU A 41 3.37 17.85 -19.87
C LEU A 41 2.51 18.18 -21.10
N TRP A 42 2.70 19.36 -21.69
CA TRP A 42 2.03 19.74 -22.95
C TRP A 42 2.76 19.24 -24.20
N LYS A 43 4.01 18.77 -24.06
CA LYS A 43 4.72 18.04 -25.10
C LYS A 43 4.44 16.56 -24.87
N ARG A 44 4.23 15.76 -25.92
CA ARG A 44 4.23 14.31 -25.74
C ARG A 44 5.59 13.94 -25.14
N ARG A 45 5.58 13.36 -23.95
CA ARG A 45 6.81 12.85 -23.31
C ARG A 45 7.38 11.79 -24.24
N GLU A 46 8.62 11.97 -24.69
CA GLU A 46 9.31 10.92 -25.43
C GLU A 46 9.39 9.65 -24.58
N PRO A 47 9.36 8.46 -25.20
CA PRO A 47 9.62 7.21 -24.50
C PRO A 47 10.92 7.30 -23.68
N PRO A 48 11.05 6.52 -22.59
CA PRO A 48 12.30 6.43 -21.86
C PRO A 48 13.45 6.04 -22.81
N ARG A 49 14.66 6.55 -22.54
CA ARG A 49 15.86 6.34 -23.37
C ARG A 49 16.14 4.85 -23.66
N ASN A 50 15.77 3.97 -22.74
CA ASN A 50 16.02 2.53 -22.83
C ASN A 50 14.74 1.75 -23.18
N GLY A 51 13.70 2.43 -23.69
CA GLY A 51 12.38 1.85 -23.85
C GLY A 51 11.67 1.62 -22.51
N TYR A 52 10.46 1.10 -22.60
CA TYR A 52 9.74 0.59 -21.43
C TYR A 52 10.23 -0.82 -21.08
N PHE A 53 9.80 -1.35 -19.93
CA PHE A 53 10.04 -2.74 -19.59
C PHE A 53 9.56 -3.64 -20.75
N GLN A 54 10.50 -4.41 -21.30
CA GLN A 54 10.22 -5.46 -22.27
C GLN A 54 10.08 -6.76 -21.47
N PRO A 55 8.84 -7.21 -21.16
CA PRO A 55 8.68 -8.47 -20.47
C PRO A 55 9.30 -9.59 -21.32
N PRO A 56 9.89 -10.62 -20.67
CA PRO A 56 10.24 -11.83 -21.38
C PRO A 56 9.00 -12.41 -22.06
N ASP A 57 9.21 -13.08 -23.18
CA ASP A 57 8.12 -13.70 -23.93
C ASP A 57 7.33 -14.65 -23.02
N LEU A 58 6.02 -14.40 -22.88
CA LEU A 58 5.15 -15.18 -22.01
C LEU A 58 5.11 -16.64 -22.44
N GLU A 59 5.26 -16.91 -23.74
CA GLU A 59 5.29 -18.27 -24.26
C GLU A 59 6.47 -19.07 -23.68
N THR A 60 7.62 -18.42 -23.46
CA THR A 60 8.79 -19.05 -22.85
C THR A 60 8.56 -19.43 -21.38
N LEU A 61 7.67 -18.72 -20.67
CA LEU A 61 7.32 -19.02 -19.28
C LEU A 61 6.45 -20.28 -19.18
N PHE A 62 5.58 -20.51 -20.17
CA PHE A 62 4.66 -21.64 -20.19
C PHE A 62 5.18 -22.85 -20.96
N ALA A 63 6.18 -22.68 -21.84
CA ALA A 63 6.80 -23.76 -22.61
C ALA A 63 7.62 -24.74 -21.76
N LEU A 64 7.98 -24.37 -20.52
CA LEU A 64 8.82 -25.18 -19.63
C LEU A 64 8.07 -26.30 -18.90
N ALA A 65 6.73 -26.31 -18.92
CA ALA A 65 5.94 -27.33 -18.24
C ALA A 65 4.76 -27.79 -19.10
N PRO A 66 4.57 -29.11 -19.30
CA PRO A 66 3.36 -29.64 -19.91
C PRO A 66 2.13 -29.16 -19.13
N ARG A 67 1.24 -28.42 -19.78
CA ARG A 67 -0.03 -28.00 -19.20
C ARG A 67 -0.93 -29.22 -19.05
N ARG A 68 -1.40 -29.49 -17.84
CA ARG A 68 -2.52 -30.42 -17.62
C ARG A 68 -3.79 -29.67 -17.99
N GLU A 69 -4.35 -29.97 -19.15
CA GLU A 69 -5.67 -29.48 -19.53
C GLU A 69 -6.71 -30.08 -18.57
N ALA A 70 -7.57 -29.23 -18.00
CA ALA A 70 -8.78 -29.68 -17.35
C ALA A 70 -9.87 -29.74 -18.43
N CYS A 71 -10.36 -30.95 -18.72
CA CYS A 71 -11.51 -31.12 -19.61
C CYS A 71 -12.76 -30.50 -18.99
N ALA A 72 -13.58 -29.87 -19.83
CA ALA A 72 -14.92 -29.41 -19.49
C ALA A 72 -15.94 -30.54 -19.62
#